data_AF-A0A1C2GQJ9-F1
#
_entry.id   AF-A0A1C2GQJ9-F1
#
_cell.length_a   1.000
_cell.length_b   1.000
_cell.length_c   1.000
_cell.angle_alpha   90.00
_cell.angle_beta   90.00
_cell.angle_gamma   90.00
#
_symmetry.space_group_name_H-M   'P 1'
#
loop_
_entity.id
_entity.type
_entity.pdbx_description
1 polymer ?
#
loop_
_entity_poly.entity_id
_entity_poly.type
_entity_poly.pdbx_seq_one_letter_code
_entity_poly.pdbx_strand_id
1 'polypeptide(L)' 'MYIRKKTINLEVHLNYQLTNPRVQKVEQASASRFHHTIKLTSPADVDDELMQWLREAYDLKK' A
#
# COMPACT_ATOMS: atom_id res chain seq x y z
N MET A 1 26.03 -16.36 0.73
CA MET A 1 25.14 -15.78 -0.31
C MET A 1 24.19 -14.81 0.37
N TYR A 2 24.47 -13.51 0.34
CA TYR A 2 23.66 -12.51 1.07
C TYR A 2 22.66 -11.84 0.13
N ILE A 3 21.41 -12.29 0.15
CA ILE A 3 20.33 -11.64 -0.60
C ILE A 3 19.79 -10.52 0.29
N ARG A 4 20.35 -9.31 0.22
CA ARG A 4 19.71 -8.14 0.82
C ARG A 4 18.56 -7.71 -0.08
N LYS A 5 17.35 -8.26 0.14
CA LYS A 5 16.13 -7.72 -0.44
C LYS A 5 15.88 -6.34 0.19
N LYS A 6 16.33 -5.27 -0.47
CA LYS A 6 16.08 -3.87 -0.07
C LYS A 6 14.66 -3.43 -0.45
N THR A 7 13.66 -4.22 -0.09
CA THR A 7 12.28 -3.96 -0.51
C THR A 7 11.34 -4.22 0.65
N ILE A 8 10.39 -3.32 0.86
CA ILE A 8 9.34 -3.43 1.86
C ILE A 8 8.03 -3.62 1.11
N ASN A 9 7.27 -4.65 1.49
CA ASN A 9 5.88 -4.77 1.06
C ASN A 9 5.03 -4.13 2.15
N LEU A 10 4.35 -3.04 1.80
CA LEU A 10 3.43 -2.33 2.66
C LEU A 10 2.01 -2.75 2.29
N GLU A 11 1.26 -3.23 3.27
CA GLU A 11 -0.16 -3.52 3.12
C GLU A 11 -1.00 -2.38 3.66
N VAL A 12 -1.89 -1.86 2.83
CA VAL A 12 -2.78 -0.74 3.16
C VAL A 12 -4.23 -1.13 2.89
N HIS A 13 -5.10 -0.88 3.86
CA HIS A 13 -6.53 -1.16 3.75
C HIS A 13 -7.28 0.13 3.44
N LEU A 14 -7.96 0.18 2.31
CA LEU A 14 -8.78 1.31 1.89
C LEU A 14 -10.19 0.83 1.53
N ASN A 15 -11.13 1.76 1.45
CA ASN A 15 -12.51 1.47 1.04
C ASN A 15 -12.77 1.63 -0.45
N TYR A 16 -11.75 1.95 -1.23
CA TYR A 16 -11.77 2.06 -2.68
C TYR A 16 -10.57 1.33 -3.28
N GLN A 17 -10.64 1.04 -4.57
CA GLN A 17 -9.56 0.39 -5.30
C GLN A 17 -8.53 1.42 -5.77
N LEU A 18 -7.26 1.22 -5.40
CA LEU A 18 -6.14 1.96 -5.98
C LEU A 18 -5.78 1.39 -7.35
N THR A 19 -5.56 2.29 -8.32
CA THR A 19 -5.09 1.96 -9.68
C THR A 19 -3.64 2.40 -9.93
N ASN A 20 -2.92 2.81 -8.89
CA ASN A 20 -1.55 3.31 -9.01
C ASN A 20 -0.58 2.17 -9.41
N PRO A 21 0.35 2.40 -10.35
CA PRO A 21 1.31 1.38 -10.83
C PRO A 21 2.25 0.81 -9.75
N ARG A 22 2.38 1.48 -8.60
CA ARG A 22 3.18 0.99 -7.46
C ARG A 22 2.48 -0.12 -6.66
N VAL A 23 1.17 -0.24 -6.83
CA VAL A 23 0.37 -1.27 -6.20
C VAL A 23 0.60 -2.58 -6.95
N GLN A 24 1.27 -3.51 -6.29
CA GLN A 24 1.57 -4.82 -6.89
C GLN A 24 0.35 -5.73 -6.91
N LYS A 25 -0.52 -5.57 -5.92
CA LYS A 25 -1.68 -6.44 -5.74
C LYS A 25 -2.81 -5.67 -5.09
N VAL A 26 -4.01 -5.89 -5.59
CA VAL A 26 -5.24 -5.44 -4.95
C VAL A 26 -6.12 -6.65 -4.71
N GLU A 27 -6.50 -6.87 -3.47
CA GLU A 27 -7.45 -7.89 -3.07
C GLU A 27 -8.69 -7.22 -2.50
N GLN A 28 -9.86 -7.62 -3.00
CA GLN A 28 -11.11 -7.16 -2.43
C GLN A 28 -11.47 -8.04 -1.23
N ALA A 29 -11.41 -7.47 -0.03
CA ALA A 29 -11.76 -8.18 1.20
C ALA A 29 -13.28 -8.19 1.44
N SER A 30 -13.99 -7.15 0.99
CA SER A 30 -15.46 -7.07 1.04
C SER A 30 -15.99 -6.07 0.00
N ALA A 31 -17.31 -5.87 -0.04
CA ALA A 31 -17.95 -4.88 -0.92
C ALA A 31 -17.39 -3.45 -0.75
N SER A 32 -16.84 -3.12 0.42
CA SER A 32 -16.33 -1.78 0.75
C SER A 32 -14.92 -1.79 1.35
N ARG A 33 -14.17 -2.89 1.26
CA ARG A 33 -12.77 -2.95 1.73
C ARG A 33 -11.87 -3.65 0.74
N PHE A 34 -10.72 -3.03 0.52
CA PHE A 34 -9.68 -3.45 -0.40
C PHE A 34 -8.34 -3.45 0.30
N HIS A 35 -7.61 -4.54 0.15
CA HIS A 35 -6.24 -4.69 0.62
C HIS A 35 -5.30 -4.43 -0.54
N HIS A 36 -4.40 -3.47 -0.36
CA HIS A 36 -3.43 -3.07 -1.37
C HIS A 36 -2.04 -3.42 -0.89
N THR A 37 -1.32 -4.20 -1.68
CA THR A 37 0.10 -4.48 -1.45
C THR A 37 0.93 -3.55 -2.31
N ILE A 38 1.66 -2.64 -1.68
CA ILE A 38 2.57 -1.68 -2.33
C ILE A 38 3.99 -2.12 -2.06
N LYS A 39 4.83 -2.14 -3.10
CA LYS A 39 6.24 -2.49 -2.96
C LYS A 39 7.09 -1.22 -2.97
N LEU A 40 7.72 -0.95 -1.84
CA LEU A 40 8.70 0.11 -1.68
C LEU A 40 10.08 -0.48 -1.89
N THR A 41 10.85 0.11 -2.79
CA THR A 41 12.21 -0.31 -3.16
C THR A 41 13.26 0.74 -2.81
N SER A 42 12.81 1.98 -2.58
CA SER A 42 13.64 3.11 -2.22
C SER A 42 12.95 3.99 -1.17
N PRO A 43 13.70 4.78 -0.38
CA PRO A 43 13.09 5.79 0.48
C PRO A 43 12.30 6.86 -0.27
N ALA A 44 12.58 7.07 -1.56
CA ALA A 44 11.85 8.03 -2.39
C ALA A 44 10.42 7.56 -2.73
N ASP A 45 10.12 6.26 -2.54
CA ASP A 45 8.77 5.73 -2.69
C ASP A 45 7.86 6.14 -1.51
N VAL A 46 8.43 6.70 -0.44
CA VAL A 46 7.70 7.33 0.67
C VAL A 46 7.49 8.81 0.33
N ASP A 47 6.50 9.05 -0.53
CA ASP A 47 6.09 10.39 -0.95
C ASP A 47 4.74 10.79 -0.34
N ASP A 48 4.29 11.99 -0.67
CA ASP A 48 3.05 12.56 -0.14
C ASP A 48 1.82 11.72 -0.53
N GLU A 49 1.84 11.06 -1.69
CA GLU A 49 0.78 10.16 -2.14
C GLU A 49 0.68 8.93 -1.23
N LEU A 50 1.81 8.26 -0.94
CA LEU A 50 1.84 7.15 0.02
C LEU A 50 1.38 7.59 1.41
N MET A 51 1.86 8.76 1.87
CA MET A 51 1.48 9.31 3.16
C MET A 51 -0.01 9.64 3.24
N GLN A 52 -0.63 10.08 2.15
CA GLN A 52 -2.07 10.30 2.06
C GLN A 52 -2.83 8.98 2.20
N TRP A 53 -2.44 7.92 1.50
CA TRP A 53 -3.10 6.61 1.64
C TRP A 53 -2.99 6.05 3.06
N LEU A 54 -1.84 6.24 3.71
CA LEU A 54 -1.68 5.83 5.10
C LEU A 54 -2.58 6.61 6.05
N ARG A 55 -2.78 7.91 5.82
CA ARG A 55 -3.73 8.73 6.59
C ARG A 55 -5.15 8.26 6.37
N GLU A 56 -5.55 8.07 5.11
CA GLU A 56 -6.90 7.60 4.78
C GLU A 56 -7.17 6.22 5.39
N ALA A 57 -6.22 5.29 5.32
CA ALA A 57 -6.33 3.98 5.95
C ALA A 57 -6.42 4.06 7.48
N TYR A 58 -5.71 5.01 8.09
CA TYR A 58 -5.79 5.26 9.53
C TYR A 58 -7.14 5.85 9.94
N ASP A 59 -7.66 6.79 9.15
CA ASP A 59 -8.94 7.46 9.38
C ASP A 59 -10.13 6.54 9.07
N LEU A 60 -9.93 5.51 8.24
CA LEU A 60 -10.86 4.42 7.95
C LEU A 60 -11.12 3.51 9.17
N LYS A 61 -10.94 4.01 10.40
CA LYS A 61 -10.99 3.28 11.66
C LYS A 61 -12.05 2.17 11.67
N LYS A 62 -11.60 1.03 12.18
CA LYS A 62 -12.17 -0.32 12.18
C LYS A 62 -13.68 -0.43 12.18
#